data_AF-A0A957K5G7-F1
#
_entry.id   AF-A0A957K5G7-F1
#
_cell.length_a   1.000
_cell.length_b   1.000
_cell.length_c   1.000
_cell.angle_alpha   90.00
_cell.angle_beta   90.00
_cell.angle_gamma   90.00
#
_symmetry.space_group_name_H-M   'P 1'
#
loop_
_entity.id
_entity.type
_entity.pdbx_description
1 polymer ?
#
loop_
_entity_poly.entity_id
_entity_poly.type
_entity_poly.pdbx_seq_one_letter_code
_entity_poly.pdbx_strand_id
1 'polypeptide(L)'
;TLFPCTPLQEREESQHLRDLIWQHAAATGSQLAWQLLADWEASWPRFVKVVPHDFAAMLDAIAAAEAAGLSGEEAVLAAFEWRTQGKPLPEPATINATND
;
A
#
# COMPACT_ATOMS: atom_id res chain seq x y z
N THR A 1 2.45 -12.52 -14.67
CA THR A 1 3.11 -12.67 -13.35
C THR A 1 2.18 -12.04 -12.34
N LEU A 2 1.82 -12.73 -11.25
CA LEU A 2 0.76 -12.30 -10.31
C LEU A 2 1.12 -11.06 -9.46
N PHE A 3 2.37 -10.61 -9.53
CA PHE A 3 2.88 -9.48 -8.76
C PHE A 3 3.78 -8.61 -9.66
N PRO A 4 3.39 -7.38 -10.00
CA PRO A 4 4.28 -6.44 -10.68
C PRO A 4 5.44 -6.09 -9.76
N CYS A 5 6.66 -6.29 -10.25
CA CYS A 5 7.87 -5.80 -9.59
C CYS A 5 8.19 -4.44 -10.18
N THR A 6 8.07 -3.39 -9.38
CA THR A 6 8.36 -2.01 -9.79
C THR A 6 9.60 -1.51 -9.05
N PRO A 7 10.54 -0.80 -9.70
CA PRO A 7 11.63 -0.15 -9.00
C PRO A 7 11.10 0.86 -7.98
N LEU A 8 11.79 1.00 -6.85
CA LEU A 8 11.50 2.10 -5.93
C LEU A 8 11.92 3.42 -6.59
N GLN A 9 11.03 4.40 -6.67
CA GLN A 9 11.32 5.69 -7.34
C GLN A 9 11.19 6.89 -6.40
N GLU A 10 10.33 6.78 -5.39
CA GLU A 10 10.00 7.89 -4.51
C GLU A 10 10.97 7.97 -3.34
N ARG A 11 11.44 9.20 -3.04
CA ARG A 11 12.38 9.42 -1.93
C ARG A 11 11.76 9.19 -0.56
N GLU A 12 10.46 9.40 -0.43
CA GLU A 12 9.74 9.15 0.81
C GLU A 12 9.65 7.64 1.09
N GLU A 13 9.30 6.85 0.08
CA GLU A 13 9.32 5.38 0.18
C GLU A 13 10.72 4.84 0.51
N SER A 14 11.77 5.43 -0.06
CA SER A 14 13.15 5.01 0.25
C SER A 14 13.57 5.37 1.67
N GLN A 15 13.12 6.50 2.23
CA GLN A 15 13.33 6.83 3.63
C GLN A 15 12.60 5.86 4.55
N HIS A 16 11.34 5.57 4.26
CA HIS A 16 10.57 4.60 5.03
C HIS A 16 11.23 3.21 5.04
N LEU A 17 11.68 2.74 3.88
CA LEU A 17 12.41 1.48 3.77
C LEU A 17 13.72 1.49 4.57
N ARG A 18 14.45 2.61 4.53
CA ARG A 18 15.70 2.78 5.30
C ARG A 18 15.45 2.65 6.79
N ASP A 19 14.39 3.24 7.31
CA ASP A 19 14.03 3.18 8.73
C ASP A 19 13.69 1.74 9.16
N LEU A 20 12.96 0.99 8.33
CA LEU A 20 12.67 -0.42 8.60
C LEU A 20 13.95 -1.28 8.63
N ILE A 21 14.86 -1.05 7.69
CA ILE A 21 16.15 -1.77 7.66
C ILE A 21 17.00 -1.40 8.87
N TRP A 22 16.99 -0.13 9.30
CA TRP A 22 17.68 0.30 10.51
C TRP A 22 17.12 -0.36 11.77
N GLN A 23 15.80 -0.40 11.93
CA GLN A 23 15.16 -1.11 13.05
C GLN A 23 15.53 -2.59 13.06
N HIS A 24 15.53 -3.24 11.91
CA HIS A 24 15.98 -4.62 11.76
C HIS A 24 17.46 -4.79 12.15
N ALA A 25 18.35 -3.90 11.69
CA ALA A 25 19.78 -3.95 12.00
C ALA A 25 20.04 -3.78 13.51
N ALA A 26 19.33 -2.85 14.14
CA ALA A 26 19.41 -2.59 15.57
C ALA A 26 18.88 -3.78 16.40
N ALA A 27 17.75 -4.38 15.99
CA ALA A 27 17.12 -5.48 16.71
C ALA A 27 17.87 -6.82 16.56
N THR A 28 18.50 -7.06 15.40
CA THR A 28 19.10 -8.37 15.08
C THR A 28 20.62 -8.38 15.07
N GLY A 29 21.27 -7.20 15.01
CA GLY A 29 22.71 -7.10 14.80
C GLY A 29 23.16 -7.49 13.39
N SER A 30 22.25 -7.55 12.41
CA SER A 30 22.55 -7.97 11.04
C SER A 30 23.63 -7.08 10.39
N GLN A 31 24.82 -7.66 10.17
CA GLN A 31 25.94 -6.97 9.52
C GLN A 31 25.60 -6.57 8.08
N LEU A 32 24.83 -7.40 7.36
CA LEU A 32 24.38 -7.08 6.01
C LEU A 32 23.47 -5.85 6.01
N ALA A 33 22.55 -5.74 6.97
CA ALA A 33 21.68 -4.57 7.07
C ALA A 33 22.49 -3.30 7.36
N TRP A 34 23.49 -3.36 8.22
CA TRP A 34 24.42 -2.25 8.45
C TRP A 34 25.21 -1.86 7.20
N GLN A 35 25.65 -2.82 6.40
CA GLN A 35 26.34 -2.55 5.13
C GLN A 35 25.42 -1.86 4.12
N LEU A 36 24.16 -2.31 4.00
CA LEU A 36 23.17 -1.66 3.13
C LEU A 36 22.89 -0.21 3.56
N LEU A 37 22.84 0.05 4.86
CA LEU A 37 22.62 1.40 5.42
C LEU A 37 23.85 2.31 5.26
N ALA A 38 25.06 1.75 5.29
CA ALA A 38 26.31 2.50 5.16
C ALA A 38 26.50 3.09 3.75
N ASP A 39 26.06 2.36 2.72
CA ASP A 39 26.06 2.82 1.32
C ASP A 39 24.64 2.84 0.76
N TRP A 40 23.78 3.65 1.40
CA TRP A 40 22.36 3.68 1.07
C TRP A 40 22.10 4.11 -0.38
N GLU A 41 22.80 5.15 -0.86
CA GLU A 41 22.63 5.70 -2.22
C GLU A 41 22.88 4.67 -3.33
N ALA A 42 23.84 3.77 -3.15
CA ALA A 42 24.08 2.68 -4.10
C ALA A 42 23.16 1.47 -3.88
N SER A 43 22.65 1.29 -2.65
CA SER A 43 21.87 0.11 -2.27
C SER A 43 20.38 0.24 -2.61
N TRP A 44 19.77 1.39 -2.33
CA TRP A 44 18.33 1.59 -2.46
C TRP A 44 17.77 1.39 -3.88
N PRO A 45 18.48 1.73 -4.99
CA PRO A 45 17.96 1.52 -6.34
C PRO A 45 17.81 0.04 -6.73
N ARG A 46 18.38 -0.87 -5.94
CA ARG A 46 18.31 -2.33 -6.15
C ARG A 46 17.05 -2.95 -5.53
N PHE A 47 16.30 -2.19 -4.74
CA PHE A 47 15.05 -2.65 -4.16
C PHE A 47 13.91 -2.51 -5.16
N VAL A 48 13.05 -3.52 -5.16
CA VAL A 48 11.80 -3.52 -5.92
C VAL A 48 10.63 -3.53 -4.96
N LYS A 49 9.65 -2.68 -5.24
CA LYS A 49 8.35 -2.72 -4.61
C LYS A 49 7.50 -3.76 -5.33
N VAL A 50 6.94 -4.67 -4.53
CA VAL A 50 6.04 -5.73 -4.99
C VAL A 50 4.68 -5.47 -4.38
N VAL A 51 3.71 -5.09 -5.21
CA VAL A 51 2.33 -4.88 -4.78
C VAL A 51 1.45 -5.94 -5.44
N PRO A 52 0.80 -6.82 -4.67
CA PRO A 52 -0.19 -7.75 -5.21
C PRO A 52 -1.31 -7.02 -5.93
N HIS A 53 -1.74 -7.52 -7.09
CA HIS A 53 -2.83 -6.91 -7.86
C HIS A 53 -4.12 -6.80 -7.04
N ASP A 54 -4.48 -7.86 -6.31
CA ASP A 54 -5.69 -7.87 -5.50
C ASP A 54 -5.59 -6.92 -4.30
N PHE A 55 -4.38 -6.73 -3.77
CA PHE A 55 -4.16 -5.77 -2.69
C PHE A 55 -4.29 -4.33 -3.19
N ALA A 56 -3.67 -4.00 -4.34
CA ALA A 56 -3.84 -2.70 -4.96
C ALA A 56 -5.32 -2.39 -5.26
N ALA A 57 -6.01 -3.36 -5.86
CA ALA A 57 -7.43 -3.19 -6.18
C ALA A 57 -8.33 -3.10 -4.94
N MET A 58 -7.93 -3.71 -3.82
CA MET A 58 -8.63 -3.54 -2.53
C MET A 58 -8.39 -2.13 -1.97
N LEU A 59 -7.17 -1.60 -2.03
CA LEU A 59 -6.87 -0.23 -1.59
C LEU A 59 -7.68 0.80 -2.40
N ASP A 60 -7.77 0.61 -3.72
CA ASP A 60 -8.60 1.46 -4.58
C ASP A 60 -10.09 1.40 -4.18
N ALA A 61 -10.58 0.21 -3.82
CA ALA A 61 -11.96 0.03 -3.37
C ALA A 61 -12.23 0.67 -2.00
N ILE A 62 -11.27 0.62 -1.07
CA ILE A 62 -11.35 1.30 0.23
C ILE A 62 -11.38 2.82 0.02
N ALA A 63 -10.48 3.35 -0.81
CA ALA A 63 -10.46 4.78 -1.14
C ALA A 63 -11.77 5.25 -1.80
N ALA A 64 -12.36 4.42 -2.66
CA ALA A 64 -13.68 4.71 -3.24
C ALA A 64 -14.80 4.69 -2.18
N ALA A 65 -14.75 3.78 -1.21
CA ALA A 65 -15.69 3.72 -0.10
C ALA A 65 -15.58 4.92 0.83
N GLU A 66 -14.35 5.36 1.11
CA GLU A 66 -14.07 6.59 1.86
C GLU A 66 -14.56 7.84 1.13
N ALA A 67 -14.33 7.91 -0.19
CA ALA A 67 -14.87 8.99 -1.03
C ALA A 67 -16.39 8.98 -1.08
N ALA A 68 -17.02 7.82 -0.90
CA ALA A 68 -18.47 7.67 -0.77
C ALA A 68 -19.00 8.05 0.63
N GLY A 69 -18.14 8.46 1.56
CA GLY A 69 -18.52 8.90 2.91
C GLY A 69 -18.59 7.78 3.95
N LEU A 70 -18.20 6.55 3.59
CA LEU A 70 -17.99 5.48 4.56
C LEU A 70 -16.65 5.69 5.27
N SER A 71 -16.47 5.13 6.47
CA SER A 71 -15.18 5.25 7.17
C SER A 71 -14.85 4.01 7.98
N GLY A 72 -13.56 3.83 8.25
CA GLY A 72 -13.08 2.75 9.11
C GLY A 72 -13.55 1.37 8.63
N GLU A 73 -14.18 0.61 9.53
CA GLU A 73 -14.64 -0.76 9.26
C GLU A 73 -15.74 -0.83 8.18
N GLU A 74 -16.60 0.18 8.10
CA GLU A 74 -17.67 0.25 7.09
C GLU A 74 -17.10 0.40 5.68
N ALA A 75 -16.06 1.22 5.52
CA ALA A 75 -15.37 1.38 4.25
C ALA A 75 -14.66 0.09 3.81
N VAL A 76 -14.03 -0.61 4.75
CA VAL A 76 -13.34 -1.88 4.48
C VAL A 76 -14.33 -2.98 4.08
N LEU A 77 -15.46 -3.10 4.80
CA LEU A 77 -16.49 -4.08 4.48
C LEU A 77 -17.10 -3.83 3.10
N ALA A 78 -17.48 -2.58 2.80
CA ALA A 78 -18.04 -2.20 1.51
C ALA A 78 -17.06 -2.47 0.36
N ALA A 79 -15.78 -2.11 0.53
CA ALA A 79 -14.72 -2.38 -0.44
C ALA A 79 -14.57 -3.89 -0.71
N PHE A 80 -14.60 -4.71 0.34
CA PHE A 80 -14.55 -6.16 0.22
C PHE A 80 -15.77 -6.72 -0.53
N GLU A 81 -16.97 -6.27 -0.20
CA GLU A 81 -18.20 -6.68 -0.90
C GLU A 81 -18.17 -6.33 -2.38
N TRP A 82 -17.72 -5.12 -2.75
CA TRP A 82 -17.60 -4.71 -4.15
C TRP A 82 -16.61 -5.58 -4.91
N ARG A 83 -15.46 -5.88 -4.29
CA ARG A 83 -14.42 -6.73 -4.90
C ARG A 83 -14.83 -8.19 -5.02
N THR A 84 -15.61 -8.73 -4.08
CA THR A 84 -16.03 -10.14 -4.09
C THR A 84 -17.28 -10.42 -4.92
N GLN A 85 -18.21 -9.47 -5.00
CA GLN A 85 -19.46 -9.62 -5.75
C GLN A 85 -19.36 -9.15 -7.21
N GLY A 86 -18.21 -8.58 -7.62
CA GLY A 86 -18.01 -8.05 -8.97
C GLY A 86 -18.86 -6.80 -9.26
N LYS A 87 -19.34 -6.11 -8.22
CA LYS A 87 -20.12 -4.88 -8.35
C LYS A 87 -19.18 -3.74 -8.78
N PRO A 88 -19.55 -2.91 -9.76
CA PRO A 88 -18.73 -1.75 -10.13
C PRO A 88 -18.58 -0.82 -8.92
N LEU A 89 -17.37 -0.24 -8.77
CA LEU A 89 -17.09 0.76 -7.75
C LEU A 89 -18.11 1.90 -7.86
N PRO A 90 -18.72 2.35 -6.74
CA PRO A 90 -19.63 3.48 -6.81
C PRO A 90 -18.88 4.74 -7.24
N GLU A 91 -19.54 5.56 -8.05
CA GLU A 91 -19.03 6.88 -8.38
C GLU A 91 -19.05 7.77 -7.13
N PRO A 92 -18.06 8.66 -6.94
CA PRO A 92 -17.86 9.44 -5.71
C PRO A 92 -18.99 10.44 -5.36
N ALA A 93 -20.12 10.43 -6.08
CA ALA A 93 -21.21 11.39 -5.92
C ALA A 93 -22.61 10.76 -5.73
N THR A 94 -22.77 9.43 -5.74
CA THR A 94 -24.10 8.83 -5.96
C THR A 94 -24.95 8.59 -4.69
N ILE A 95 -24.52 8.95 -3.47
CA ILE A 95 -25.29 8.63 -2.25
C ILE A 95 -25.69 9.80 -1.33
N ASN A 96 -25.83 11.01 -1.86
CA ASN A 96 -26.66 12.04 -1.20
C ASN A 96 -28.18 11.80 -1.37
N ALA A 97 -28.64 10.55 -1.51
CA ALA A 97 -30.05 10.24 -1.71
C ALA A 97 -30.42 8.88 -1.14
N THR A 98 -30.30 8.67 0.18
CA THR A 98 -31.23 7.81 0.96
C THR A 98 -31.00 8.02 2.45
N ASN A 99 -31.41 9.19 2.94
CA ASN A 99 -31.87 9.32 4.32
C ASN A 99 -33.28 9.93 4.25
N ASP A 100 -34.25 9.07 3.97
CA ASP A 100 -35.69 9.26 4.14
C ASP A 100 -36.26 7.93 4.66
#